data_AF-A0A524LSM1-F1
#
_entry.id   AF-A0A524LSM1-F1
#
_cell.length_a   1.000
_cell.length_b   1.000
_cell.length_c   1.000
_cell.angle_alpha   90.00
_cell.angle_beta   90.00
_cell.angle_gamma   90.00
#
_symmetry.space_group_name_H-M   'P 1'
#
loop_
_entity.id
_entity.type
_entity.pdbx_description
1 polymer ?
#
loop_
_entity_poly.entity_id
_entity_poly.type
_entity_poly.pdbx_seq_one_letter_code
_entity_poly.pdbx_strand_id
1 'polypeptide(L)'
;NSGGIMGVGVAIVADSLAALRKYIFENKEFTFDEMLEILKNNYEGHEELRIRLENDSCKYGNDIEKVDILARDTGRAFCNSIQSRMTTREGPYHGALFSVSMYIPQGEVLGATPDGRKAGFMLSDGVSPTQNRDTHGPTAAMKSVARLDHALCYNGTLYNMKFTPDFFDTDMRRGKFIAMIDAYFQMGGFHVQFNVVSKETLEDAKVNPMQHRDLIVRVAGYSAYFIELDPFVQDEVIARTEFTV
;
A
#
# COMPACT_ATOMS: atom_id res chain seq x y z
N ASN A 1 -9.30 28.11 7.14
CA ASN A 1 -10.22 26.96 7.27
C ASN A 1 -10.08 26.08 6.05
N SER A 2 -9.57 24.87 6.18
CA SER A 2 -9.38 23.94 5.05
C SER A 2 -10.26 22.70 5.16
N GLY A 3 -10.34 21.93 4.07
CA GLY A 3 -10.98 20.61 4.02
C GLY A 3 -10.03 19.56 3.47
N GLY A 4 -9.97 18.38 4.09
CA GLY A 4 -9.15 17.26 3.61
C GLY A 4 -9.97 16.27 2.81
N ILE A 5 -9.43 15.78 1.70
CA ILE A 5 -9.98 14.63 0.95
C ILE A 5 -8.89 13.56 0.87
N MET A 6 -9.24 12.35 1.26
CA MET A 6 -8.31 11.21 1.32
C MET A 6 -8.38 10.42 0.01
N GLY A 7 -7.22 10.17 -0.59
CA GLY A 7 -7.03 9.20 -1.66
C GLY A 7 -6.56 7.87 -1.10
N VAL A 8 -6.97 6.78 -1.73
CA VAL A 8 -6.69 5.40 -1.32
C VAL A 8 -6.29 4.59 -2.56
N GLY A 9 -5.38 3.63 -2.40
CA GLY A 9 -5.01 2.70 -3.48
C GLY A 9 -3.95 3.21 -4.46
N VAL A 10 -3.05 4.11 -4.05
CA VAL A 10 -2.01 4.64 -4.94
C VAL A 10 -1.10 3.55 -5.51
N ALA A 11 -0.79 2.51 -4.74
CA ALA A 11 0.02 1.38 -5.20
C ALA A 11 -0.72 0.55 -6.26
N ILE A 12 -2.00 0.26 -6.02
CA ILE A 12 -2.87 -0.46 -6.98
C ILE A 12 -2.93 0.28 -8.32
N VAL A 13 -3.08 1.62 -8.30
CA VAL A 13 -3.09 2.43 -9.52
C VAL A 13 -1.74 2.38 -10.23
N ALA A 14 -0.63 2.54 -9.50
CA ALA A 14 0.72 2.50 -10.08
C ALA A 14 1.01 1.16 -10.77
N ASP A 15 0.75 0.05 -10.08
CA ASP A 15 0.95 -1.30 -10.60
C ASP A 15 0.00 -1.62 -11.76
N SER A 16 -1.24 -1.12 -11.71
CA SER A 16 -2.21 -1.29 -12.79
C SER A 16 -1.79 -0.52 -14.05
N LEU A 17 -1.34 0.72 -13.91
CA LEU A 17 -0.84 1.52 -15.03
C LEU A 17 0.43 0.91 -15.62
N ALA A 18 1.32 0.35 -14.79
CA ALA A 18 2.51 -0.36 -15.25
C ALA A 18 2.14 -1.62 -16.05
N ALA A 19 1.16 -2.40 -15.57
CA ALA A 19 0.65 -3.56 -16.28
C ALA A 19 0.03 -3.18 -17.63
N LEU A 20 -0.86 -2.17 -17.66
CA LEU A 20 -1.47 -1.72 -18.91
C LEU A 20 -0.41 -1.24 -19.91
N ARG A 21 0.59 -0.46 -19.46
CA ARG A 21 1.73 -0.03 -20.29
C ARG A 21 2.42 -1.24 -20.94
N LYS A 22 2.80 -2.22 -20.13
CA LYS A 22 3.52 -3.42 -20.58
C LYS A 22 2.69 -4.26 -21.55
N TYR A 23 1.47 -4.62 -21.17
CA TYR A 23 0.70 -5.64 -21.89
C TYR A 23 -0.07 -5.09 -23.09
N ILE A 24 -0.53 -3.84 -23.05
CA ILE A 24 -1.31 -3.24 -24.14
C ILE A 24 -0.43 -2.43 -25.09
N PHE A 25 0.48 -1.61 -24.57
CA PHE A 25 1.24 -0.66 -25.39
C PHE A 25 2.59 -1.19 -25.85
N GLU A 26 3.37 -1.80 -24.95
CA GLU A 26 4.72 -2.29 -25.25
C GLU A 26 4.67 -3.65 -25.96
N ASN A 27 4.11 -4.66 -25.32
CA ASN A 27 4.06 -6.02 -25.84
C ASN A 27 2.91 -6.23 -26.84
N LYS A 28 1.83 -5.44 -26.72
CA LYS A 28 0.60 -5.59 -27.51
C LYS A 28 0.02 -7.01 -27.44
N GLU A 29 0.12 -7.63 -26.27
CA GLU A 29 -0.46 -8.95 -25.97
C GLU A 29 -1.99 -8.89 -25.91
N PHE A 30 -2.55 -7.75 -25.50
CA PHE A 30 -3.99 -7.54 -25.38
C PHE A 30 -4.40 -6.17 -25.93
N THR A 31 -5.61 -6.08 -26.44
CA THR A 31 -6.31 -4.82 -26.67
C THR A 31 -6.96 -4.31 -25.38
N PHE A 32 -7.41 -3.05 -25.39
CA PHE A 32 -8.18 -2.51 -24.26
C PHE A 32 -9.49 -3.27 -24.03
N ASP A 33 -10.22 -3.61 -25.10
CA ASP A 33 -11.50 -4.29 -24.99
C ASP A 33 -11.35 -5.69 -24.38
N GLU A 34 -10.30 -6.43 -24.79
CA GLU A 34 -9.98 -7.74 -24.20
C GLU A 34 -9.62 -7.61 -22.71
N MET A 35 -8.76 -6.65 -22.34
CA MET A 35 -8.40 -6.43 -20.94
C MET A 35 -9.64 -6.04 -20.09
N LEU A 36 -10.51 -5.18 -20.62
CA LEU A 36 -11.74 -4.79 -19.93
C LEU A 36 -12.67 -5.98 -19.69
N GLU A 37 -12.82 -6.87 -20.68
CA GLU A 37 -13.64 -8.07 -20.53
C GLU A 37 -13.04 -9.05 -19.51
N ILE A 38 -11.72 -9.23 -19.50
CA ILE A 38 -11.00 -10.04 -18.50
C ILE A 38 -11.27 -9.51 -17.08
N LEU A 39 -11.16 -8.19 -16.87
CA LEU A 39 -11.37 -7.56 -15.57
C LEU A 39 -12.84 -7.63 -15.13
N LYS A 40 -13.76 -7.40 -16.06
CA LYS A 40 -15.21 -7.50 -15.81
C LYS A 40 -15.61 -8.91 -15.38
N ASN A 41 -15.00 -9.93 -15.96
CA ASN A 41 -15.19 -11.34 -15.58
C ASN A 41 -14.25 -11.78 -14.45
N ASN A 42 -13.62 -10.85 -13.73
CA ASN A 42 -12.79 -11.13 -12.56
C ASN A 42 -11.68 -12.17 -12.82
N TYR A 43 -11.04 -12.11 -13.98
CA TYR A 43 -10.03 -13.06 -14.46
C TYR A 43 -10.52 -14.50 -14.71
N GLU A 44 -11.83 -14.74 -14.77
CA GLU A 44 -12.37 -16.05 -15.16
C GLU A 44 -11.86 -16.44 -16.56
N GLY A 45 -11.36 -17.68 -16.69
CA GLY A 45 -10.68 -18.16 -17.91
C GLY A 45 -9.28 -17.59 -18.16
N HIS A 46 -8.78 -16.68 -17.30
CA HIS A 46 -7.51 -15.95 -17.48
C HIS A 46 -6.65 -15.94 -16.20
N GLU A 47 -6.75 -16.99 -15.38
CA GLU A 47 -6.02 -17.09 -14.10
C GLU A 47 -4.50 -17.09 -14.32
N GLU A 48 -4.00 -17.64 -15.42
CA GLU A 48 -2.57 -17.59 -15.76
C GLU A 48 -2.07 -16.15 -15.94
N LEU A 49 -2.86 -15.29 -16.58
CA LEU A 49 -2.54 -13.86 -16.71
C LEU A 49 -2.54 -13.20 -15.34
N ARG A 50 -3.55 -13.49 -14.50
CA ARG A 50 -3.63 -12.94 -13.14
C ARG A 50 -2.40 -13.30 -12.31
N ILE A 51 -1.97 -14.56 -12.34
CA ILE A 51 -0.77 -15.04 -11.64
C ILE A 51 0.49 -14.35 -12.19
N ARG A 52 0.60 -14.15 -13.52
CA ARG A 52 1.70 -13.38 -14.13
C ARG A 52 1.72 -11.93 -13.62
N LEU A 53 0.57 -11.28 -13.54
CA LEU A 53 0.43 -9.91 -13.04
C LEU A 53 0.70 -9.82 -11.53
N GLU A 54 0.33 -10.85 -10.78
CA GLU A 54 0.58 -10.95 -9.34
C GLU A 54 2.07 -11.07 -9.03
N ASN A 55 2.79 -11.88 -9.80
CA ASN A 55 4.20 -12.19 -9.58
C ASN A 55 5.15 -11.37 -10.47
N ASP A 56 4.67 -10.32 -11.13
CA ASP A 56 5.53 -9.45 -11.93
C ASP A 56 6.59 -8.81 -11.02
N SER A 57 7.86 -8.90 -11.40
CA SER A 57 8.96 -8.28 -10.63
C SER A 57 8.94 -6.76 -10.67
N CYS A 58 8.18 -6.18 -11.60
CA CYS A 58 8.06 -4.75 -11.83
C CYS A 58 6.87 -4.14 -11.07
N LYS A 59 6.97 -4.09 -9.74
CA LYS A 59 5.92 -3.56 -8.85
C LYS A 59 6.42 -2.39 -8.00
N TYR A 60 5.51 -1.49 -7.64
CA TYR A 60 5.77 -0.39 -6.72
C TYR A 60 6.25 -0.93 -5.36
N GLY A 61 7.23 -0.26 -4.75
CA GLY A 61 7.85 -0.73 -3.51
C GLY A 61 9.17 -1.48 -3.69
N ASN A 62 9.71 -1.54 -4.91
CA ASN A 62 10.93 -2.32 -5.22
C ASN A 62 12.10 -1.48 -5.77
N ASP A 63 12.07 -0.16 -5.60
CA ASP A 63 13.07 0.78 -6.13
C ASP A 63 13.09 0.80 -7.68
N ILE A 64 11.93 0.61 -8.31
CA ILE A 64 11.77 0.52 -9.76
C ILE A 64 11.19 1.82 -10.29
N GLU A 65 12.08 2.72 -10.70
CA GLU A 65 11.74 4.11 -11.07
C GLU A 65 10.55 4.21 -12.04
N LYS A 66 10.47 3.35 -13.07
CA LYS A 66 9.40 3.41 -14.08
C LYS A 66 7.99 3.12 -13.53
N VAL A 67 7.88 2.43 -12.38
CA VAL A 67 6.61 2.17 -11.67
C VAL A 67 6.42 3.20 -10.56
N ASP A 68 7.47 3.55 -9.83
CA ASP A 68 7.39 4.52 -8.75
C ASP A 68 6.97 5.91 -9.26
N ILE A 69 7.40 6.29 -10.47
CA ILE A 69 6.94 7.52 -11.12
C ILE A 69 5.43 7.50 -11.40
N LEU A 70 4.84 6.32 -11.70
CA LEU A 70 3.39 6.21 -11.87
C LEU A 70 2.66 6.44 -10.55
N ALA A 71 3.19 5.94 -9.43
CA ALA A 71 2.64 6.22 -8.10
C ALA A 71 2.73 7.72 -7.78
N ARG A 72 3.89 8.34 -8.03
CA ARG A 72 4.11 9.79 -7.84
C ARG A 72 3.13 10.60 -8.67
N ASP A 73 3.05 10.34 -9.96
CA ASP A 73 2.23 11.13 -10.88
C ASP A 73 0.73 10.92 -10.61
N THR A 74 0.32 9.73 -10.17
CA THR A 74 -1.03 9.46 -9.65
C THR A 74 -1.34 10.32 -8.42
N GLY A 75 -0.46 10.32 -7.42
CA GLY A 75 -0.60 11.15 -6.23
C GLY A 75 -0.67 12.64 -6.56
N ARG A 76 0.15 13.11 -7.50
CA ARG A 76 0.14 14.50 -7.97
C ARG A 76 -1.15 14.85 -8.69
N ALA A 77 -1.63 13.99 -9.60
CA ALA A 77 -2.88 14.20 -10.31
C ALA A 77 -4.06 14.30 -9.33
N PHE A 78 -4.11 13.41 -8.33
CA PHE A 78 -5.10 13.46 -7.26
C PHE A 78 -5.01 14.75 -6.45
N CYS A 79 -3.85 15.05 -5.86
CA CYS A 79 -3.67 16.21 -4.98
C CYS A 79 -3.93 17.53 -5.75
N ASN A 80 -3.50 17.66 -7.00
CA ASN A 80 -3.79 18.83 -7.84
C ASN A 80 -5.29 19.00 -8.16
N SER A 81 -5.99 17.90 -8.47
CA SER A 81 -7.43 17.93 -8.75
C SER A 81 -8.23 18.43 -7.55
N ILE A 82 -7.89 17.92 -6.36
CA ILE A 82 -8.54 18.32 -5.10
C ILE A 82 -8.21 19.77 -4.73
N GLN A 83 -6.92 20.13 -4.77
CA GLN A 83 -6.43 21.44 -4.34
C GLN A 83 -6.81 22.59 -5.28
N SER A 84 -7.34 22.30 -6.48
CA SER A 84 -7.90 23.31 -7.39
C SER A 84 -9.24 23.89 -6.92
N ARG A 85 -9.83 23.37 -5.84
CA ARG A 85 -11.18 23.71 -5.37
C ARG A 85 -11.14 24.37 -3.98
N MET A 86 -12.13 25.24 -3.74
CA MET A 86 -12.37 25.86 -2.44
C MET A 86 -13.51 25.15 -1.71
N THR A 87 -13.41 25.14 -0.39
CA THR A 87 -14.48 24.72 0.52
C THR A 87 -15.57 25.80 0.61
N THR A 88 -16.73 25.44 1.16
CA THR A 88 -17.82 26.40 1.47
C THR A 88 -17.46 27.43 2.55
N ARG A 89 -16.29 27.30 3.19
CA ARG A 89 -15.75 28.24 4.18
C ARG A 89 -14.59 29.08 3.61
N GLU A 90 -14.56 29.22 2.29
CA GLU A 90 -13.61 30.06 1.54
C GLU A 90 -12.13 29.74 1.79
N GLY A 91 -11.81 28.50 2.13
CA GLY A 91 -10.42 28.04 2.16
C GLY A 91 -10.19 26.76 1.37
N PRO A 92 -8.92 26.41 1.14
CA PRO A 92 -8.54 25.37 0.18
C PRO A 92 -8.94 23.96 0.61
N TYR A 93 -9.21 23.10 -0.36
CA TYR A 93 -9.15 21.66 -0.18
C TYR A 93 -7.70 21.16 -0.23
N HIS A 94 -7.42 20.06 0.46
CA HIS A 94 -6.10 19.44 0.54
C HIS A 94 -6.21 17.93 0.28
N GLY A 95 -5.32 17.41 -0.56
CA GLY A 95 -5.19 15.98 -0.76
C GLY A 95 -4.42 15.33 0.38
N ALA A 96 -4.84 14.14 0.77
CA ALA A 96 -4.11 13.27 1.70
C ALA A 96 -4.04 11.85 1.12
N LEU A 97 -2.97 11.12 1.40
CA LEU A 97 -2.81 9.72 0.99
C LEU A 97 -2.64 8.85 2.23
N PHE A 98 -3.73 8.74 2.99
CA PHE A 98 -3.88 7.80 4.09
C PHE A 98 -5.32 7.29 4.07
N SER A 99 -5.53 6.09 4.60
CA SER A 99 -6.78 5.36 4.39
C SER A 99 -7.58 5.10 5.67
N VAL A 100 -7.00 5.27 6.85
CA VAL A 100 -7.51 4.63 8.09
C VAL A 100 -7.84 3.18 7.73
N SER A 101 -9.03 2.63 8.00
CA SER A 101 -9.45 1.29 7.57
C SER A 101 -10.24 1.26 6.24
N MET A 102 -10.38 2.40 5.53
CA MET A 102 -11.27 2.51 4.36
C MET A 102 -10.81 1.73 3.13
N TYR A 103 -9.54 1.31 3.08
CA TYR A 103 -8.99 0.49 2.00
C TYR A 103 -9.62 -0.90 1.89
N ILE A 104 -10.27 -1.39 2.96
CA ILE A 104 -11.03 -2.65 2.96
C ILE A 104 -12.40 -2.46 2.28
N PRO A 105 -13.35 -1.67 2.82
CA PRO A 105 -14.68 -1.53 2.22
C PRO A 105 -14.65 -0.83 0.84
N GLN A 106 -13.64 0.00 0.54
CA GLN A 106 -13.46 0.50 -0.83
C GLN A 106 -13.01 -0.60 -1.79
N GLY A 107 -12.21 -1.56 -1.33
CA GLY A 107 -11.83 -2.74 -2.10
C GLY A 107 -12.99 -3.70 -2.37
N GLU A 108 -13.88 -3.87 -1.37
CA GLU A 108 -15.08 -4.70 -1.46
C GLU A 108 -16.01 -4.29 -2.60
N VAL A 109 -16.13 -2.98 -2.85
CA VAL A 109 -16.98 -2.42 -3.91
C VAL A 109 -16.24 -2.18 -5.23
N LEU A 110 -14.95 -2.51 -5.32
CA LEU A 110 -14.13 -2.32 -6.51
C LEU A 110 -13.99 -3.63 -7.30
N GLY A 111 -14.30 -3.58 -8.60
CA GLY A 111 -14.05 -4.66 -9.56
C GLY A 111 -12.56 -4.97 -9.76
N ALA A 112 -12.23 -6.08 -10.41
CA ALA A 112 -10.83 -6.50 -10.59
C ALA A 112 -9.97 -5.41 -11.25
N THR A 113 -8.70 -5.31 -10.87
CA THR A 113 -7.79 -4.26 -11.35
C THR A 113 -6.59 -4.84 -12.12
N PRO A 114 -6.03 -4.12 -13.13
CA PRO A 114 -4.97 -4.63 -14.00
C PRO A 114 -3.67 -5.07 -13.30
N ASP A 115 -3.49 -4.77 -12.02
CA ASP A 115 -2.37 -5.24 -11.21
C ASP A 115 -2.49 -6.72 -10.78
N GLY A 116 -3.59 -7.39 -11.12
CA GLY A 116 -3.88 -8.79 -10.78
C GLY A 116 -4.77 -8.97 -9.55
N ARG A 117 -5.23 -7.88 -8.93
CA ARG A 117 -6.15 -7.94 -7.78
C ARG A 117 -7.55 -8.35 -8.25
N LYS A 118 -8.13 -9.36 -7.59
CA LYS A 118 -9.51 -9.79 -7.83
C LYS A 118 -10.51 -8.77 -7.28
N ALA A 119 -11.70 -8.74 -7.88
CA ALA A 119 -12.84 -7.95 -7.40
C ALA A 119 -13.13 -8.25 -5.92
N GLY A 120 -13.48 -7.22 -5.16
CA GLY A 120 -13.84 -7.34 -3.75
C GLY A 120 -12.68 -7.48 -2.77
N PHE A 121 -11.43 -7.65 -3.24
CA PHE A 121 -10.26 -7.73 -2.35
C PHE A 121 -9.84 -6.35 -1.82
N MET A 122 -9.17 -6.28 -0.67
CA MET A 122 -8.69 -5.00 -0.12
C MET A 122 -7.71 -4.25 -1.05
N LEU A 123 -7.65 -2.92 -0.87
CA LEU A 123 -6.65 -2.06 -1.50
C LEU A 123 -5.38 -1.95 -0.64
N SER A 124 -4.34 -1.32 -1.18
CA SER A 124 -3.16 -0.93 -0.41
C SER A 124 -3.49 0.13 0.64
N ASP A 125 -2.94 0.01 1.84
CA ASP A 125 -3.10 1.00 2.90
C ASP A 125 -2.20 2.23 2.65
N GLY A 126 -2.76 3.43 2.80
CA GLY A 126 -2.05 4.70 2.59
C GLY A 126 -1.20 4.74 1.31
N VAL A 127 0.10 4.95 1.47
CA VAL A 127 1.12 4.94 0.41
C VAL A 127 2.01 3.69 0.43
N SER A 128 1.66 2.71 1.24
CA SER A 128 2.37 1.43 1.34
C SER A 128 2.30 0.66 0.01
N PRO A 129 3.35 -0.10 -0.35
CA PRO A 129 3.24 -1.12 -1.40
C PRO A 129 2.07 -2.08 -1.12
N THR A 130 1.46 -2.59 -2.19
CA THR A 130 0.42 -3.62 -2.06
C THR A 130 0.98 -4.86 -1.36
N GLN A 131 0.15 -5.55 -0.59
CA GLN A 131 0.56 -6.67 0.26
C GLN A 131 1.40 -7.70 -0.52
N ASN A 132 2.59 -8.02 0.00
CA ASN A 132 3.57 -8.95 -0.56
C ASN A 132 4.16 -8.57 -1.93
N ARG A 133 4.04 -7.31 -2.36
CA ARG A 133 4.63 -6.85 -3.64
C ARG A 133 6.03 -6.23 -3.48
N ASP A 134 6.38 -5.72 -2.31
CA ASP A 134 7.68 -5.17 -1.94
C ASP A 134 8.67 -6.26 -1.52
N THR A 135 9.31 -6.87 -2.52
CA THR A 135 10.17 -8.06 -2.40
C THR A 135 11.67 -7.74 -2.37
N HIS A 136 12.07 -6.48 -2.57
CA HIS A 136 13.47 -6.04 -2.60
C HIS A 136 13.96 -5.46 -1.26
N GLY A 137 13.24 -5.78 -0.17
CA GLY A 137 13.59 -5.41 1.19
C GLY A 137 13.17 -3.99 1.59
N PRO A 138 13.31 -3.67 2.89
CA PRO A 138 12.70 -2.48 3.49
C PRO A 138 13.29 -1.17 2.96
N THR A 139 14.57 -1.17 2.58
CA THR A 139 15.22 0.01 1.97
C THR A 139 14.68 0.32 0.57
N ALA A 140 14.44 -0.70 -0.26
CA ALA A 140 13.87 -0.50 -1.60
C ALA A 140 12.43 0.03 -1.51
N ALA A 141 11.65 -0.51 -0.57
CA ALA A 141 10.31 -0.04 -0.27
C ALA A 141 10.30 1.43 0.16
N MET A 142 11.14 1.81 1.14
CA MET A 142 11.27 3.20 1.58
C MET A 142 11.70 4.16 0.46
N LYS A 143 12.64 3.77 -0.41
CA LYS A 143 13.02 4.58 -1.58
C LYS A 143 11.85 4.80 -2.54
N SER A 144 11.08 3.76 -2.81
CA SER A 144 9.92 3.83 -3.70
C SER A 144 8.87 4.78 -3.15
N VAL A 145 8.57 4.66 -1.85
CA VAL A 145 7.61 5.54 -1.17
C VAL A 145 8.12 6.98 -1.17
N ALA A 146 9.39 7.21 -0.87
CA ALA A 146 9.97 8.56 -0.84
C ALA A 146 10.00 9.27 -2.20
N ARG A 147 9.82 8.55 -3.33
CA ARG A 147 9.67 9.17 -4.66
C ARG A 147 8.32 9.88 -4.84
N LEU A 148 7.35 9.66 -3.97
CA LEU A 148 6.09 10.39 -3.98
C LEU A 148 6.34 11.88 -3.69
N ASP A 149 5.47 12.73 -4.23
CA ASP A 149 5.47 14.16 -3.93
C ASP A 149 4.77 14.42 -2.59
N HIS A 150 5.40 14.01 -1.49
CA HIS A 150 4.88 14.12 -0.13
C HIS A 150 4.55 15.57 0.26
N ALA A 151 5.33 16.53 -0.24
CA ALA A 151 5.12 17.95 0.02
C ALA A 151 3.82 18.47 -0.62
N LEU A 152 3.46 17.97 -1.81
CA LEU A 152 2.20 18.34 -2.45
C LEU A 152 0.98 17.81 -1.70
N CYS A 153 1.08 16.65 -1.06
CA CYS A 153 0.00 16.03 -0.29
C CYS A 153 0.16 16.34 1.22
N TYR A 154 0.25 17.63 1.54
CA TYR A 154 0.58 18.15 2.88
C TYR A 154 -0.49 17.93 3.96
N ASN A 155 -1.68 17.44 3.61
CA ASN A 155 -2.63 16.94 4.63
C ASN A 155 -2.21 15.57 5.18
N GLY A 156 -1.15 14.98 4.63
CA GLY A 156 -0.44 13.83 5.16
C GLY A 156 -0.49 12.61 4.24
N THR A 157 0.60 11.83 4.28
CA THR A 157 0.68 10.52 3.67
C THR A 157 1.05 9.49 4.73
N LEU A 158 0.53 8.27 4.66
CA LEU A 158 0.79 7.24 5.66
C LEU A 158 1.47 6.01 5.05
N TYR A 159 2.60 5.61 5.61
CA TYR A 159 3.31 4.39 5.23
C TYR A 159 3.40 3.41 6.41
N ASN A 160 2.95 2.18 6.21
CA ASN A 160 3.11 1.06 7.15
C ASN A 160 4.24 0.14 6.72
N MET A 161 4.98 -0.38 7.71
CA MET A 161 5.90 -1.50 7.52
C MET A 161 5.73 -2.51 8.66
N LYS A 162 5.95 -3.79 8.39
CA LYS A 162 5.93 -4.86 9.40
C LYS A 162 7.26 -5.59 9.39
N PHE A 163 7.79 -5.84 10.58
CA PHE A 163 9.07 -6.52 10.81
C PHE A 163 8.85 -7.67 11.79
N THR A 164 9.65 -8.73 11.66
CA THR A 164 9.74 -9.74 12.72
C THR A 164 10.56 -9.23 13.91
N PRO A 165 10.32 -9.72 15.14
CA PRO A 165 11.08 -9.30 16.32
C PRO A 165 12.59 -9.54 16.20
N ASP A 166 13.02 -10.65 15.58
CA ASP A 166 14.43 -11.03 15.41
C ASP A 166 15.24 -10.06 14.52
N PHE A 167 14.54 -9.25 13.73
CA PHE A 167 15.13 -8.12 13.00
C PHE A 167 15.85 -7.15 13.95
N PHE A 168 15.48 -7.09 15.24
CA PHE A 168 15.98 -6.14 16.22
C PHE A 168 16.92 -6.73 17.30
N ASP A 169 17.39 -7.97 17.12
CA ASP A 169 18.13 -8.72 18.16
C ASP A 169 19.51 -8.15 18.52
N THR A 170 20.10 -7.31 17.67
CA THR A 170 21.45 -6.75 17.91
C THR A 170 21.47 -5.24 17.83
N ASP A 171 22.36 -4.60 18.59
CA ASP A 171 22.55 -3.13 18.55
C ASP A 171 22.94 -2.65 17.15
N MET A 172 23.72 -3.45 16.41
CA MET A 172 24.06 -3.17 15.01
C MET A 172 22.80 -3.14 14.12
N ARG A 173 21.89 -4.11 14.25
CA ARG A 173 20.66 -4.14 13.46
C ARG A 173 19.73 -2.98 13.82
N ARG A 174 19.59 -2.66 15.10
CA ARG A 174 18.84 -1.47 15.55
C ARG A 174 19.44 -0.18 15.01
N GLY A 175 20.78 -0.07 14.99
CA GLY A 175 21.48 1.06 14.39
C GLY A 175 21.21 1.20 12.88
N LYS A 176 21.21 0.09 12.13
CA LYS A 176 20.84 0.08 10.71
C LYS A 176 19.38 0.47 10.48
N PHE A 177 18.46 0.03 11.35
CA PHE A 177 17.05 0.42 11.29
C PHE A 177 16.86 1.92 11.50
N ILE A 178 17.53 2.52 12.49
CA ILE A 178 17.50 3.97 12.73
C ILE A 178 18.06 4.72 11.51
N ALA A 179 19.22 4.30 10.98
CA ALA A 179 19.81 4.92 9.81
C ALA A 179 18.91 4.83 8.56
N MET A 180 18.16 3.74 8.42
CA MET A 180 17.18 3.56 7.35
C MET A 180 16.00 4.54 7.48
N ILE A 181 15.51 4.77 8.71
CA ILE A 181 14.48 5.80 8.99
C ILE A 181 15.00 7.19 8.65
N ASP A 182 16.21 7.52 9.09
CA ASP A 182 16.84 8.81 8.82
C ASP A 182 16.97 9.04 7.30
N ALA A 183 17.42 8.02 6.56
CA ALA A 183 17.51 8.07 5.11
C ALA A 183 16.15 8.30 4.44
N TYR A 184 15.08 7.64 4.90
CA TYR A 184 13.73 7.85 4.37
C TYR A 184 13.27 9.31 4.52
N PHE A 185 13.48 9.91 5.69
CA PHE A 185 13.13 11.31 5.91
C PHE A 185 14.03 12.27 5.13
N GLN A 186 15.32 11.97 4.97
CA GLN A 186 16.23 12.76 4.14
C GLN A 186 15.84 12.74 2.65
N MET A 187 15.21 11.66 2.18
CA MET A 187 14.67 11.55 0.82
C MET A 187 13.32 12.28 0.64
N GLY A 188 12.77 12.90 1.68
CA GLY A 188 11.49 13.62 1.62
C GLY A 188 10.27 12.80 2.01
N GLY A 189 10.47 11.61 2.60
CA GLY A 189 9.39 10.83 3.21
C GLY A 189 8.63 11.64 4.28
N PHE A 190 7.32 11.45 4.38
CA PHE A 190 6.48 12.23 5.30
C PHE A 190 6.33 11.57 6.68
N HIS A 191 5.91 10.31 6.68
CA HIS A 191 5.58 9.54 7.88
C HIS A 191 5.80 8.06 7.58
N VAL A 192 6.26 7.32 8.58
CA VAL A 192 6.35 5.85 8.58
C VAL A 192 6.03 5.33 9.97
N GLN A 193 5.36 4.18 10.05
CA GLN A 193 5.05 3.49 11.29
C GLN A 193 5.26 1.99 11.15
N PHE A 194 5.50 1.32 12.27
CA PHE A 194 6.00 -0.05 12.29
C PHE A 194 5.09 -0.98 13.11
N ASN A 195 4.83 -2.16 12.58
CA ASN A 195 4.50 -3.34 13.36
C ASN A 195 5.76 -4.16 13.61
N VAL A 196 5.94 -4.65 14.83
CA VAL A 196 7.00 -5.60 15.18
C VAL A 196 6.34 -6.82 15.81
N VAL A 197 5.90 -7.74 14.96
CA VAL A 197 5.12 -8.93 15.35
C VAL A 197 5.20 -9.92 14.21
N SER A 198 5.32 -11.21 14.54
CA SER A 198 5.41 -12.27 13.53
C SER A 198 4.03 -12.62 12.96
N LYS A 199 3.99 -13.04 11.70
CA LYS A 199 2.78 -13.58 11.07
C LYS A 199 2.18 -14.74 11.87
N GLU A 200 3.01 -15.66 12.37
CA GLU A 200 2.56 -16.80 13.16
C GLU A 200 1.87 -16.35 14.46
N THR A 201 2.38 -15.29 15.09
CA THR A 201 1.77 -14.71 16.30
C THR A 201 0.37 -14.18 16.00
N LEU A 202 0.20 -13.48 14.87
CA LEU A 202 -1.09 -12.94 14.46
C LEU A 202 -2.08 -14.04 14.07
N GLU A 203 -1.62 -15.08 13.36
CA GLU A 203 -2.44 -16.24 13.00
C GLU A 203 -2.87 -17.02 14.26
N ASP A 204 -1.96 -17.25 15.21
CA ASP A 204 -2.29 -17.87 16.49
C ASP A 204 -3.28 -17.01 17.30
N ALA A 205 -3.13 -15.68 17.28
CA ALA A 205 -4.07 -14.77 17.92
C ALA A 205 -5.49 -14.80 17.31
N LYS A 206 -5.64 -15.17 16.03
CA LYS A 206 -6.97 -15.41 15.43
C LYS A 206 -7.59 -16.72 15.92
N VAL A 207 -6.78 -17.76 16.12
CA VAL A 207 -7.26 -19.09 16.56
C VAL A 207 -7.48 -19.15 18.06
N ASN A 208 -6.59 -18.54 18.84
CA ASN A 208 -6.52 -18.58 20.30
C ASN A 208 -6.62 -17.17 20.95
N PRO A 209 -7.64 -16.34 20.64
CA PRO A 209 -7.68 -14.92 21.01
C PRO A 209 -7.55 -14.66 22.51
N MET A 210 -8.00 -15.59 23.34
CA MET A 210 -7.94 -15.45 24.80
C MET A 210 -6.52 -15.53 25.38
N GLN A 211 -5.57 -16.08 24.62
CA GLN A 211 -4.14 -16.11 24.98
C GLN A 211 -3.40 -14.84 24.54
N HIS A 212 -4.06 -14.00 23.72
CA HIS A 212 -3.47 -12.82 23.07
C HIS A 212 -4.28 -11.54 23.36
N ARG A 213 -4.93 -11.44 24.53
CA ARG A 213 -5.84 -10.32 24.85
C ARG A 213 -5.14 -8.96 24.89
N ASP A 214 -3.86 -8.94 25.19
CA ASP A 214 -3.01 -7.76 25.27
C ASP A 214 -2.21 -7.49 23.99
N LEU A 215 -2.38 -8.31 22.95
CA LEU A 215 -1.70 -8.13 21.68
C LEU A 215 -2.20 -6.85 21.00
N ILE A 216 -1.34 -5.83 20.96
CA ILE A 216 -1.59 -4.56 20.28
C ILE A 216 -0.88 -4.57 18.93
N VAL A 217 -1.61 -4.19 17.87
CA VAL A 217 -1.07 -4.04 16.51
C VAL A 217 -1.28 -2.62 16.00
N ARG A 218 -0.44 -2.22 15.04
CA ARG A 218 -0.61 -1.00 14.26
C ARG A 218 -1.52 -1.27 13.06
N VAL A 219 -2.63 -0.55 12.94
CA VAL A 219 -3.55 -0.67 11.80
C VAL A 219 -3.14 0.32 10.71
N ALA A 220 -3.68 1.54 10.69
CA ALA A 220 -3.31 2.58 9.73
C ALA A 220 -3.48 3.95 10.37
N GLY A 221 -2.49 4.32 11.19
CA GLY A 221 -2.43 5.62 11.88
C GLY A 221 -2.81 5.55 13.35
N TYR A 222 -3.22 4.37 13.81
CA TYR A 222 -3.56 4.09 15.20
C TYR A 222 -3.16 2.66 15.57
N SER A 223 -3.10 2.39 16.88
CA SER A 223 -2.89 1.06 17.43
C SER A 223 -4.19 0.56 18.07
N ALA A 224 -4.43 -0.75 18.03
CA ALA A 224 -5.62 -1.38 18.60
C ALA A 224 -5.30 -2.79 19.09
N TYR A 225 -6.14 -3.32 19.99
CA TYR A 225 -6.08 -4.72 20.37
C TYR A 225 -6.47 -5.60 19.19
N PHE A 226 -5.59 -6.52 18.81
CA PHE A 226 -5.76 -7.35 17.62
C PHE A 226 -7.05 -8.16 17.66
N ILE A 227 -7.39 -8.71 18.82
CA ILE A 227 -8.58 -9.55 19.01
C ILE A 227 -9.89 -8.76 19.00
N GLU A 228 -9.84 -7.43 19.09
CA GLU A 228 -11.00 -6.54 19.00
C GLU A 228 -11.24 -6.02 17.57
N LEU A 229 -10.32 -6.30 16.65
CA LEU A 229 -10.45 -5.94 15.25
C LEU A 229 -11.43 -6.86 14.54
N ASP A 230 -12.15 -6.29 13.57
CA ASP A 230 -12.94 -7.07 12.63
C ASP A 230 -12.05 -8.10 11.88
N PRO A 231 -12.51 -9.33 11.62
CA PRO A 231 -11.72 -10.37 10.96
C PRO A 231 -11.06 -9.93 9.65
N PHE A 232 -11.71 -9.06 8.86
CA PHE A 232 -11.13 -8.56 7.61
C PHE A 232 -9.93 -7.64 7.86
N VAL A 233 -9.96 -6.84 8.92
CA VAL A 233 -8.82 -5.99 9.32
C VAL A 233 -7.69 -6.86 9.86
N GLN A 234 -7.99 -7.92 10.62
CA GLN A 234 -7.00 -8.89 11.08
C GLN A 234 -6.28 -9.56 9.90
N ASP A 235 -7.05 -10.04 8.92
CA ASP A 235 -6.52 -10.67 7.71
C ASP A 235 -5.63 -9.72 6.92
N GLU A 236 -5.95 -8.43 6.88
CA GLU A 236 -5.09 -7.48 6.20
C GLU A 236 -3.77 -7.24 6.94
N VAL A 237 -3.79 -7.06 8.27
CA VAL A 237 -2.56 -6.89 9.06
C VAL A 237 -1.65 -8.11 8.93
N ILE A 238 -2.25 -9.31 8.87
CA ILE A 238 -1.54 -10.57 8.58
C ILE A 238 -0.95 -10.54 7.16
N ALA A 239 -1.73 -10.13 6.17
CA ALA A 239 -1.34 -10.15 4.76
C ALA A 239 -0.21 -9.18 4.39
N ARG A 240 -0.01 -8.10 5.16
CA ARG A 240 1.10 -7.16 4.94
C ARG A 240 2.45 -7.86 4.89
N THR A 241 3.31 -7.38 4.01
CA THR A 241 4.70 -7.82 3.86
C THR A 241 5.42 -7.77 5.19
N GLU A 242 6.10 -8.86 5.51
CA GLU A 242 6.90 -9.01 6.71
C GLU A 242 8.38 -8.98 6.33
N PHE A 243 9.11 -7.99 6.84
CA PHE A 243 10.55 -7.90 6.64
C PHE A 243 11.29 -8.67 7.73
N THR A 244 12.10 -9.63 7.28
CA THR A 244 12.93 -10.49 8.12
C THR A 244 14.42 -10.18 7.90
N VAL A 245 15.29 -10.86 8.66
CA VAL A 245 16.75 -10.71 8.65
C VAL A 245 17.39 -11.06 7.30
#